data_AF-A0AAV4K5Z6-F1
#
_entry.id   AF-A0AAV4K5Z6-F1
#
_cell.length_a   1.000
_cell.length_b   1.000
_cell.length_c   1.000
_cell.angle_alpha   90.00
_cell.angle_beta   90.00
_cell.angle_gamma   90.00
#
_symmetry.space_group_name_H-M   'P 1'
#
loop_
_entity.id
_entity.type
_entity.pdbx_description
1 polymer ?
#
loop_
_entity_poly.entity_id
_entity_poly.type
_entity_poly.pdbx_seq_one_letter_code
_entity_poly.pdbx_strand_id
1 'polypeptide(L)'
;MRAPLLSLLLALGAGQADARVRLGEPLPPHPWPSAGREVVVIYTHDCGDLGELWGAVMESGLPVRAVNVQGVSTPAPAGLTPWRGADAEQFARQLKVGTYPAVLLVREGRILNAWEGTFQGTGLTRGE
;
A
#
# COMPACT_ATOMS: atom_id res chain seq x y z
N MET A 1 -6.34 7.46 -21.78
CA MET A 1 -6.32 8.61 -20.85
C MET A 1 -5.82 8.10 -19.51
N ARG A 2 -4.66 8.56 -19.02
CA ARG A 2 -4.07 8.13 -17.74
C ARG A 2 -4.88 8.74 -16.60
N ALA A 3 -5.69 7.95 -15.91
CA ALA A 3 -6.24 8.38 -14.63
C ALA A 3 -5.06 8.57 -13.66
N PRO A 4 -4.87 9.76 -13.07
CA PRO A 4 -3.83 9.94 -12.08
C PRO A 4 -4.19 9.05 -10.88
N LEU A 5 -3.21 8.29 -10.38
CA LEU A 5 -3.33 7.40 -9.21
C LEU A 5 -4.15 8.03 -8.07
N LEU A 6 -4.05 9.35 -7.88
CA LEU A 6 -4.86 10.10 -6.93
C LEU A 6 -6.37 9.96 -7.18
N SER A 7 -6.83 10.16 -8.42
CA SER A 7 -8.23 9.99 -8.81
C SER A 7 -8.68 8.53 -8.70
N LEU A 8 -7.78 7.58 -8.94
CA LEU A 8 -8.08 6.16 -8.79
C LEU A 8 -8.25 5.77 -7.32
N LEU A 9 -7.35 6.22 -6.45
CA LEU A 9 -7.41 5.97 -5.01
C LEU A 9 -8.58 6.73 -4.35
N LEU A 10 -8.92 7.92 -4.85
CA LEU A 10 -10.13 8.65 -4.46
C LEU A 10 -11.41 7.95 -4.95
N ALA A 11 -11.41 7.36 -6.16
CA ALA A 11 -12.53 6.59 -6.69
C ALA A 11 -12.71 5.24 -5.97
N LEU A 12 -11.62 4.65 -5.46
CA LEU A 12 -11.60 3.42 -4.67
C LEU A 12 -12.10 3.60 -3.22
N GLY A 13 -12.56 4.79 -2.85
CA GLY A 13 -13.26 5.01 -1.58
C GLY A 13 -12.39 4.78 -0.34
N ALA A 14 -11.06 4.90 -0.46
CA ALA A 14 -10.20 4.96 0.70
C ALA A 14 -10.55 6.24 1.48
N GLY A 15 -11.46 6.11 2.44
CA GLY A 15 -11.72 7.15 3.43
C GLY A 15 -10.40 7.54 4.06
N GLN A 16 -10.33 8.76 4.61
CA GLN A 16 -9.25 9.11 5.53
C GLN A 16 -9.37 8.22 6.77
N ALA A 17 -8.95 6.96 6.66
CA ALA A 17 -8.57 6.16 7.80
C ALA A 17 -7.51 6.99 8.51
N ASP A 18 -7.64 7.08 9.84
CA ASP A 18 -6.76 7.77 10.77
C ASP A 18 -5.29 7.46 10.43
N ALA A 19 -4.71 8.21 9.49
CA ALA A 19 -3.45 7.84 8.87
C ALA A 19 -2.37 8.17 9.90
N ARG A 20 -2.03 7.16 10.70
CA ARG A 20 -0.94 7.23 11.68
C ARG A 20 0.41 7.37 10.98
N VAL A 21 0.48 6.95 9.72
CA VAL A 21 1.61 7.17 8.83
C VAL A 21 1.83 8.67 8.63
N ARG A 22 3.05 9.11 8.88
CA ARG A 22 3.43 10.53 8.84
C ARG A 22 3.90 10.91 7.44
N LEU A 23 3.21 11.88 6.84
CA LEU A 23 3.59 12.42 5.54
C LEU A 23 4.89 13.24 5.64
N GLY A 24 5.70 13.19 4.58
CA GLY A 24 7.00 13.86 4.50
C GLY A 24 8.15 13.12 5.21
N GLU A 25 7.83 12.16 6.10
CA GLU A 25 8.84 11.32 6.74
C GLU A 25 9.50 10.36 5.73
N PRO A 26 10.78 10.01 5.95
CA PRO A 26 11.42 8.99 5.14
C PRO A 26 10.78 7.63 5.38
N LEU A 27 10.78 6.78 4.35
CA LEU A 27 10.51 5.35 4.53
C LEU A 27 11.52 4.77 5.54
N PRO A 28 11.07 3.90 6.45
CA PRO A 28 11.96 3.11 7.28
C PRO A 28 12.95 2.27 6.46
N PRO A 29 14.04 1.74 7.06
CA PRO A 29 14.98 0.86 6.36
C PRO A 29 14.28 -0.30 5.66
N HIS A 30 14.64 -0.53 4.39
CA HIS A 30 14.02 -1.51 3.50
C HIS A 30 15.04 -2.05 2.47
N PRO A 31 14.83 -3.23 1.89
CA PRO A 31 15.85 -3.91 1.07
C PRO A 31 15.87 -3.49 -0.41
N TRP A 32 14.93 -2.65 -0.85
CA TRP A 32 14.91 -2.15 -2.23
C TRP A 32 15.55 -0.76 -2.33
N PRO A 33 16.11 -0.41 -3.50
CA PRO A 33 16.52 0.97 -3.75
C PRO A 33 15.30 1.86 -3.93
N SER A 34 15.36 3.06 -3.36
CA SER A 34 14.36 4.12 -3.59
C SER A 34 14.26 4.44 -5.07
N ALA A 35 13.03 4.52 -5.58
CA ALA A 35 12.77 5.05 -6.91
C ALA A 35 12.47 6.56 -6.85
N GLY A 36 12.46 7.22 -8.01
CA GLY A 36 12.00 8.61 -8.11
C GLY A 36 10.57 8.78 -7.59
N ARG A 37 9.68 7.85 -7.98
CA ARG A 37 8.32 7.72 -7.43
C ARG A 37 7.91 6.25 -7.44
N GLU A 38 7.30 5.77 -6.37
CA GLU A 38 6.87 4.37 -6.23
C GLU A 38 5.64 4.23 -5.34
N VAL A 39 5.00 3.07 -5.42
CA VAL A 39 3.87 2.67 -4.58
C VAL A 39 4.32 1.52 -3.68
N VAL A 40 4.09 1.63 -2.38
CA VAL A 40 4.32 0.54 -1.43
C VAL A 40 2.97 0.04 -0.93
N VAL A 41 2.67 -1.24 -1.15
CA VAL A 41 1.47 -1.89 -0.65
C VAL A 41 1.85 -2.82 0.48
N ILE A 42 1.34 -2.52 1.67
CA ILE A 42 1.57 -3.25 2.91
C ILE A 42 0.29 -4.02 3.23
N TYR A 43 0.38 -5.32 3.37
CA TYR A 43 -0.80 -6.18 3.50
C TYR A 43 -0.52 -7.38 4.40
N THR A 44 -1.59 -8.05 4.81
CA THR A 44 -1.56 -9.29 5.57
C THR A 44 -2.38 -10.35 4.84
N HIS A 45 -2.35 -11.58 5.34
CA HIS A 45 -3.19 -12.65 4.82
C HIS A 45 -4.69 -12.47 5.08
N ASP A 46 -5.05 -11.67 6.09
CA ASP A 46 -6.44 -11.43 6.50
C ASP A 46 -7.14 -10.31 5.72
N CYS A 47 -6.45 -9.66 4.78
CA CYS A 47 -7.02 -8.56 4.01
C CYS A 47 -8.12 -8.99 3.02
N GLY A 48 -8.37 -10.29 2.87
CA GLY A 48 -9.33 -10.82 1.90
C GLY A 48 -8.83 -10.72 0.46
N ASP A 49 -9.76 -10.49 -0.48
CA ASP A 49 -9.42 -10.32 -1.89
C ASP A 49 -8.86 -8.92 -2.15
N LEU A 50 -7.63 -8.88 -2.66
CA LEU A 50 -6.90 -7.65 -3.02
C LEU A 50 -6.83 -7.42 -4.52
N GLY A 51 -7.51 -8.22 -5.35
CA GLY A 51 -7.38 -8.21 -6.80
C GLY A 51 -7.58 -6.84 -7.44
N GLU A 52 -8.61 -6.10 -7.04
CA GLU A 52 -8.89 -4.76 -7.56
C GLU A 52 -7.86 -3.73 -7.11
N LEU A 53 -7.42 -3.78 -5.85
CA LEU A 53 -6.33 -2.95 -5.35
C LEU A 53 -5.05 -3.19 -6.17
N TRP A 54 -4.70 -4.46 -6.36
CA TRP A 54 -3.54 -4.85 -7.15
C TRP A 54 -3.64 -4.39 -8.59
N GLY A 55 -4.80 -4.56 -9.24
CA GLY A 55 -5.06 -4.03 -10.58
C GLY A 55 -4.80 -2.52 -10.65
N ALA A 56 -5.40 -1.76 -9.74
CA ALA A 56 -5.28 -0.32 -9.68
C ALA A 56 -3.82 0.17 -9.49
N VAL A 57 -3.06 -0.44 -8.57
CA VAL A 57 -1.67 -0.03 -8.34
C VAL A 57 -0.76 -0.42 -9.51
N MET A 58 -1.01 -1.57 -10.16
CA MET A 58 -0.24 -2.02 -11.31
C MET A 58 -0.51 -1.16 -12.55
N GLU A 59 -1.75 -0.72 -12.76
CA GLU A 59 -2.13 0.17 -13.86
C GLU A 59 -1.56 1.59 -13.73
N SER A 60 -1.10 1.98 -12.54
CA SER A 60 -0.51 3.29 -12.30
C SER A 60 0.78 3.56 -13.11
N GLY A 61 1.45 2.50 -13.57
CA GLY A 61 2.75 2.57 -14.25
C GLY A 61 3.91 2.97 -13.33
N LEU A 62 3.70 2.99 -12.01
CA LEU A 62 4.75 3.21 -11.02
C LEU A 62 5.38 1.88 -10.59
N PRO A 63 6.66 1.87 -10.18
CA PRO A 63 7.23 0.74 -9.45
C PRO A 63 6.37 0.41 -8.22
N VAL A 64 6.00 -0.86 -8.08
CA VAL A 64 5.19 -1.37 -6.95
C VAL A 64 6.07 -2.23 -6.05
N ARG A 65 5.99 -1.98 -4.74
CA ARG A 65 6.65 -2.76 -3.68
C ARG A 65 5.58 -3.44 -2.85
N ALA A 66 5.59 -4.77 -2.82
CA ALA A 66 4.68 -5.56 -2.01
C ALA A 66 5.37 -5.93 -0.68
N VAL A 67 4.72 -5.63 0.44
CA VAL A 67 5.22 -5.90 1.80
C VAL A 67 4.17 -6.72 2.55
N ASN A 68 4.49 -7.97 2.88
CA ASN A 68 3.61 -8.86 3.64
C ASN A 68 4.15 -9.04 5.06
N VAL A 69 3.34 -8.64 6.05
CA VAL A 69 3.77 -8.40 7.44
C VAL A 69 3.24 -9.41 8.45
N GLN A 70 2.92 -10.64 8.04
CA GLN A 70 2.48 -11.66 9.00
C GLN A 70 3.16 -13.03 8.86
N GLY A 71 4.25 -13.13 8.10
CA GLY A 71 5.01 -14.38 7.93
C GLY A 71 4.25 -15.50 7.19
N VAL A 72 2.93 -15.38 7.02
CA VAL A 72 2.08 -16.23 6.21
C VAL A 72 2.26 -15.88 4.74
N SER A 73 2.48 -16.90 3.91
CA SER A 73 2.67 -16.71 2.47
C SER A 73 1.35 -16.36 1.79
N THR A 74 1.14 -15.06 1.55
CA THR A 74 0.02 -14.54 0.77
C THR A 74 0.52 -14.04 -0.58
N PRO A 75 -0.07 -14.49 -1.70
CA PRO A 75 0.42 -14.14 -3.03
C PRO A 75 0.30 -12.65 -3.30
N ALA A 76 1.33 -12.09 -3.94
CA ALA A 76 1.23 -10.83 -4.67
C ALA A 76 0.94 -11.14 -6.15
N PRO A 77 0.55 -10.14 -6.97
CA PRO A 77 0.39 -10.32 -8.41
C PRO A 77 1.62 -10.91 -9.08
N ALA A 78 1.41 -11.61 -10.19
CA ALA A 78 2.50 -12.21 -10.96
C ALA A 78 3.58 -11.17 -11.32
N GLY A 79 4.84 -11.52 -11.08
CA GLY A 79 5.99 -10.63 -11.28
C GLY A 79 6.37 -9.78 -10.06
N LEU A 80 5.58 -9.79 -8.98
CA LEU A 80 5.96 -9.19 -7.70
C LEU A 80 6.35 -10.27 -6.70
N THR A 81 7.56 -10.14 -6.14
CA THR A 81 7.98 -10.93 -4.98
C THR A 81 7.76 -10.09 -3.73
N PRO A 82 6.81 -10.45 -2.83
CA PRO A 82 6.58 -9.67 -1.64
C PRO A 82 7.74 -9.81 -0.66
N TRP A 83 8.21 -8.68 -0.14
CA TRP A 83 9.10 -8.64 1.02
C TRP A 83 8.35 -9.11 2.26
N ARG A 84 8.98 -9.99 3.04
CA ARG A 84 8.39 -10.77 4.12
C ARG A 84 9.36 -10.93 5.27
N GLY A 85 8.83 -11.39 6.42
CA GLY A 85 9.60 -11.73 7.61
C GLY A 85 9.63 -10.60 8.64
N ALA A 86 10.44 -10.79 9.69
CA ALA A 86 10.48 -9.89 10.84
C ALA A 86 10.83 -8.44 10.48
N ASP A 87 11.67 -8.24 9.47
CA ASP A 87 12.07 -6.90 9.02
C ASP A 87 10.90 -6.17 8.32
N ALA A 88 10.09 -6.89 7.53
CA ALA A 88 8.88 -6.33 6.91
C ALA A 88 7.85 -5.92 7.97
N GLU A 89 7.71 -6.73 9.03
CA GLU A 89 6.86 -6.37 10.17
C GLU A 89 7.39 -5.14 10.92
N GLN A 90 8.70 -5.08 11.16
CA GLN A 90 9.33 -3.96 11.84
C GLN A 90 9.15 -2.67 11.03
N PHE A 91 9.30 -2.75 9.70
CA PHE A 91 9.03 -1.67 8.78
C PHE A 91 7.60 -1.12 8.94
N ALA A 92 6.58 -1.98 8.93
CA ALA A 92 5.19 -1.54 9.12
C ALA A 92 4.91 -0.99 10.52
N ARG A 93 5.55 -1.54 11.57
CA ARG A 93 5.49 -0.99 12.93
C ARG A 93 6.10 0.41 13.02
N GLN A 94 7.23 0.67 12.37
CA GLN A 94 7.86 1.99 12.34
C GLN A 94 7.00 3.03 11.60
N LEU A 95 6.32 2.60 10.53
CA LEU A 95 5.32 3.43 9.82
C LEU A 95 4.07 3.70 10.65
N LYS A 96 3.83 2.93 11.72
CA LYS A 96 2.64 2.98 12.56
C LYS A 96 1.34 2.69 11.81
N VAL A 97 1.39 1.87 10.76
CA VAL A 97 0.19 1.45 10.00
C VAL A 97 -0.87 0.94 10.98
N GLY A 98 -2.02 1.59 10.99
CA GLY A 98 -3.14 1.28 11.89
C GLY A 98 -4.02 0.16 11.35
N THR A 99 -4.21 0.13 10.03
CA THR A 99 -5.09 -0.84 9.35
C THR A 99 -4.44 -1.39 8.08
N TYR A 100 -4.67 -2.68 7.81
CA TYR A 100 -4.25 -3.33 6.57
C TYR A 100 -5.46 -3.63 5.67
N PRO A 101 -5.31 -3.58 4.34
CA PRO A 101 -4.09 -3.19 3.62
C PRO A 101 -3.82 -1.68 3.75
N ALA A 102 -2.57 -1.29 3.56
CA ALA A 102 -2.13 0.08 3.48
C ALA A 102 -1.37 0.33 2.18
N VAL A 103 -1.62 1.46 1.54
CA VAL A 103 -0.97 1.89 0.30
C VAL A 103 -0.24 3.18 0.60
N LEU A 104 1.04 3.25 0.26
CA LEU A 104 1.85 4.45 0.37
C LEU A 104 2.25 4.91 -1.02
N LEU A 105 2.12 6.20 -1.26
CA LEU A 105 2.77 6.86 -2.38
C LEU A 105 4.06 7.49 -1.89
N VAL A 106 5.17 7.11 -2.51
CA VAL A 106 6.51 7.52 -2.08
C VAL A 106 7.21 8.25 -3.22
N ARG A 107 7.94 9.31 -2.89
CA ARG A 107 8.79 10.05 -3.82
C ARG A 107 10.16 10.26 -3.18
N GLU A 108 11.21 9.81 -3.88
CA GLU A 108 12.60 9.98 -3.41
C GLU A 108 12.78 9.46 -1.96
N GLY A 109 12.17 8.32 -1.65
CA GLY A 109 12.21 7.70 -0.32
C GLY A 109 11.37 8.38 0.76
N ARG A 110 10.57 9.40 0.46
CA ARG A 110 9.67 10.07 1.41
C ARG A 110 8.20 9.80 1.12
N ILE A 111 7.41 9.69 2.17
CA ILE A 111 5.98 9.38 2.10
C ILE A 111 5.22 10.63 1.65
N LEU A 112 4.64 10.58 0.45
CA LEU A 112 3.82 11.67 -0.10
C LEU A 112 2.36 11.53 0.29
N ASN A 113 1.85 10.29 0.35
CA ASN A 113 0.49 10.01 0.76
C ASN A 113 0.37 8.59 1.32
N ALA A 114 -0.65 8.34 2.14
CA ALA A 114 -0.95 7.05 2.75
C ALA A 114 -2.47 6.81 2.79
N TRP A 115 -2.88 5.60 2.45
CA TRP A 115 -4.26 5.14 2.52
C TRP A 115 -4.28 3.82 3.28
N GLU A 116 -5.16 3.67 4.26
CA GLU A 116 -5.28 2.46 5.08
C GLU A 116 -6.74 1.99 5.05
N GLY A 117 -6.98 0.67 5.06
CA GLY A 117 -8.33 0.10 5.19
C GLY A 117 -8.85 -0.61 3.94
N THR A 118 -10.18 -0.73 3.85
CA THR A 118 -10.84 -1.51 2.80
C THR A 118 -10.86 -0.76 1.47
N PHE A 119 -10.36 -1.40 0.42
CA PHE A 119 -10.42 -0.91 -0.96
C PHE A 119 -11.46 -1.76 -1.71
N GLN A 120 -12.59 -1.19 -2.09
CA GLN A 120 -13.63 -1.87 -2.90
C GLN A 120 -13.77 -1.11 -4.24
N GLY A 121 -13.76 -1.85 -5.35
CA GLY A 121 -13.71 -1.36 -6.74
C GLY A 121 -14.98 -0.72 -7.27
N THR A 122 -16.00 -0.54 -6.45
CA THR A 122 -17.14 0.34 -6.75
C THR A 122 -17.47 1.08 -5.48
N GLY A 123 -17.31 2.41 -5.48
CA GLY A 123 -17.37 3.23 -4.27
C GLY A 123 -18.54 2.95 -3.31
N LEU A 124 -18.20 3.16 -2.04
CA LEU A 124 -19.06 3.46 -0.87
C LEU A 124 -20.17 2.46 -0.52
N THR A 125 -19.88 1.58 0.43
CA THR A 125 -20.85 1.24 1.49
C THR A 125 -20.27 1.57 2.85
N ARG A 126 -20.92 2.49 3.56
CA ARG A 126 -20.71 2.76 4.99
C ARG A 126 -21.12 1.50 5.74
N GLY A 127 -20.17 0.83 6.41
CA GLY A 127 -20.52 -0.17 7.41
C GLY A 127 -21.31 0.52 8.52
N GLU A 128 -22.53 0.03 8.76
CA GLU A 128 -23.27 0.30 10.00
C GLU A 128 -22.52 -0.25 11.22
#